data_AF-T0TKB7-F1
#
_entry.id   AF-T0TKB7-F1
#
_cell.length_a   1.000
_cell.length_b   1.000
_cell.length_c   1.000
_cell.angle_alpha   90.00
_cell.angle_beta   90.00
_cell.angle_gamma   90.00
#
_symmetry.space_group_name_H-M   'P 1'
#
loop_
_entity.id
_entity.type
_entity.pdbx_description
1 polymer ?
#
loop_
_entity_poly.entity_id
_entity_poly.type
_entity_poly.pdbx_seq_one_letter_code
_entity_poly.pdbx_strand_id
1 'polypeptide(L)'
;MATREEWVRHFEDVNGRKPSPEEFMEAKKEDFVIATEEEVAQVSEQVEAQQVDSSAATEEVSADSEAQPAEGPVVLEEEAPNHMPELNLEKEQEIEAPKASQIPLENPYYKSKEVKNNTFVNIVLPIIILVLGLIFAVLAWTLPIGFIFTFFAFFLIILAIVTMALSVKSTRKTLSIIALVMSIIFFTTSLSGTGYQVVKYIIKHADQFEADSRYRANEYIDKDYKFDWTEDQFKELKVDSLTLDEVLDAHGKATDAEWGNDGETQTLDLTYAKEGRGSDNFVRLTFKSKDGTYILEHASADFGYDKVKEVSDYQSNWTKEDYDKLTVGTQADLLKGTRLSDVVSNHSEASFSTHELTQTDEGDLTQKVSLSFYDYSPDSGKLKTVHLTFDYDKRENEYFLTDKSDE
;
A
#
# COMPACT_ATOMS: atom_id res chain seq x y z
N MET A 1 29.32 -23.06 16.45
CA MET A 1 27.98 -22.50 16.71
C MET A 1 27.98 -21.91 18.11
N ALA A 2 28.28 -20.63 18.22
CA ALA A 2 27.79 -19.81 19.32
C ALA A 2 26.36 -19.33 18.95
N THR A 3 25.64 -18.67 19.86
CA THR A 3 24.48 -17.87 19.40
C THR A 3 24.95 -16.62 18.65
N ARG A 4 24.04 -16.00 17.89
CA ARG A 4 24.29 -14.72 17.22
C ARG A 4 24.76 -13.65 18.21
N GLU A 5 24.15 -13.62 19.39
CA GLU A 5 24.38 -12.66 20.47
C GLU A 5 25.73 -12.91 21.16
N GLU A 6 26.10 -14.18 21.36
CA GLU A 6 27.42 -14.59 21.86
C GLU A 6 28.54 -14.21 20.88
N TRP A 7 28.34 -14.44 19.58
CA TRP A 7 29.31 -14.07 18.55
C TRP A 7 29.46 -12.56 18.42
N VAL A 8 28.37 -11.79 18.41
CA VAL A 8 28.43 -10.31 18.39
C VAL A 8 29.14 -9.77 19.64
N ARG A 9 28.84 -10.31 20.83
CA ARG A 9 29.55 -9.91 22.07
C ARG A 9 31.04 -10.23 22.01
N HIS A 10 31.43 -11.40 21.49
CA HIS A 10 32.84 -11.75 21.34
C HIS A 10 33.55 -10.87 20.30
N PHE A 11 32.87 -10.54 19.19
CA PHE A 11 33.39 -9.59 18.20
C PHE A 11 33.61 -8.20 18.82
N GLU A 12 32.65 -7.70 19.61
CA GLU A 12 32.74 -6.42 20.32
C GLU A 12 33.88 -6.41 21.36
N ASP A 13 34.09 -7.49 22.09
CA ASP A 13 35.16 -7.67 23.09
C ASP A 13 36.56 -7.70 22.45
N VAL A 14 36.71 -8.39 21.31
CA VAL A 14 38.00 -8.51 20.59
C VAL A 14 38.34 -7.26 19.79
N ASN A 15 37.35 -6.61 19.15
CA ASN A 15 37.59 -5.51 18.19
C ASN A 15 37.29 -4.11 18.77
N GLY A 16 36.69 -4.01 19.95
CA GLY A 16 36.30 -2.73 20.58
C GLY A 16 35.19 -1.96 19.84
N ARG A 17 34.50 -2.61 18.90
CA ARG A 17 33.43 -2.03 18.07
C ARG A 17 32.42 -3.09 17.64
N LYS A 18 31.24 -2.64 17.22
CA LYS A 18 30.23 -3.50 16.59
C LYS A 18 30.73 -4.04 15.23
N PRO A 19 30.31 -5.25 14.82
CA PRO A 19 30.59 -5.77 13.49
C PRO A 19 29.88 -4.94 12.41
N SER A 20 30.50 -4.81 11.24
CA SER A 20 29.91 -4.20 10.06
C SER A 20 28.83 -5.11 9.46
N PRO A 21 27.95 -4.60 8.57
CA PRO A 21 26.99 -5.42 7.83
C PRO A 21 27.67 -6.55 7.02
N GLU A 22 28.88 -6.31 6.51
CA GLU A 22 29.64 -7.30 5.73
C GLU A 22 30.23 -8.38 6.64
N GLU A 23 30.87 -7.99 7.75
CA GLU A 23 31.44 -8.91 8.75
C GLU A 23 30.35 -9.79 9.38
N PHE A 24 29.19 -9.21 9.69
CA PHE A 24 28.04 -9.94 10.20
C PHE A 24 27.44 -10.90 9.15
N MET A 25 27.46 -10.53 7.87
CA MET A 25 26.99 -11.40 6.78
C MET A 25 27.97 -12.53 6.45
N GLU A 26 29.28 -12.34 6.66
CA GLU A 26 30.27 -13.42 6.56
C GLU A 26 30.11 -14.42 7.71
N ALA A 27 30.03 -13.93 8.96
CA ALA A 27 29.77 -14.76 10.15
C ALA A 27 28.48 -15.57 10.05
N LYS A 28 27.46 -15.05 9.35
CA LYS A 28 26.21 -15.74 9.06
C LYS A 28 26.35 -16.88 8.03
N LYS A 29 27.37 -16.88 7.16
CA LYS A 29 27.70 -18.04 6.29
C LYS A 29 28.43 -19.13 7.07
N GLU A 30 29.16 -18.75 8.12
CA GLU A 30 29.95 -19.64 8.98
C GLU A 30 29.21 -20.06 10.27
N ASP A 31 27.88 -19.95 10.30
CA ASP A 31 27.00 -20.30 11.44
C ASP A 31 27.51 -19.77 12.81
N PHE A 32 28.03 -18.54 12.81
CA PHE A 32 28.54 -17.84 13.99
C PHE A 32 29.53 -18.69 14.80
N VAL A 33 30.49 -19.31 14.12
CA VAL A 33 31.64 -19.97 14.76
C VAL A 33 32.53 -18.91 15.42
N ILE A 34 32.84 -19.15 16.70
CA ILE A 34 33.92 -18.47 17.43
C ILE A 34 35.13 -19.39 17.36
N ALA A 35 36.23 -18.92 16.77
CA ALA A 35 37.48 -19.66 16.73
C ALA A 35 38.16 -19.61 18.11
N THR A 36 38.58 -20.76 18.63
CA THR A 36 39.41 -20.84 19.84
C THR A 36 40.86 -20.45 19.54
N GLU A 37 41.55 -19.90 20.55
CA GLU A 37 42.78 -19.07 20.44
C GLU A 37 44.00 -19.64 19.68
N GLU A 38 44.00 -20.90 19.22
CA GLU A 38 45.13 -21.52 18.52
C GLU A 38 45.19 -21.20 17.01
N GLU A 39 44.13 -20.67 16.38
CA GLU A 39 44.08 -20.45 14.91
C GLU A 39 44.37 -18.99 14.47
N VAL A 40 44.54 -18.07 15.42
CA VAL A 40 44.74 -16.62 15.15
C VAL A 40 46.09 -16.32 14.45
N ALA A 41 47.01 -17.29 14.38
CA ALA A 41 48.38 -17.12 13.94
C ALA A 41 48.63 -17.22 12.41
N GLN A 42 47.62 -17.53 11.58
CA GLN A 42 47.81 -17.77 10.14
C GLN A 42 47.14 -16.74 9.21
N VAL A 43 46.16 -15.95 9.67
CA VAL A 43 45.39 -15.03 8.81
C VAL A 43 46.13 -13.69 8.59
N SER A 44 46.95 -13.26 9.55
CA SER A 44 47.64 -11.96 9.53
C SER A 44 48.75 -11.84 8.47
N GLU A 45 49.29 -12.94 7.97
CA GLU A 45 50.40 -12.95 6.99
C GLU A 45 49.91 -12.90 5.52
N GLN A 46 48.61 -13.09 5.25
CA GLN A 46 48.10 -13.24 3.88
C GLN A 46 47.52 -11.94 3.27
N VAL A 47 47.15 -10.94 4.09
CA VAL A 47 46.50 -9.71 3.61
C VAL A 47 47.49 -8.68 3.06
N GLU A 48 48.70 -8.59 3.63
CA GLU A 48 49.71 -7.59 3.24
C GLU A 48 50.32 -7.86 1.84
N ALA A 49 50.13 -9.08 1.30
CA ALA A 49 50.74 -9.52 0.05
C ALA A 49 49.97 -9.13 -1.24
N GLN A 50 48.78 -8.50 -1.14
CA GLN A 50 47.87 -8.34 -2.29
C GLN A 50 47.48 -6.88 -2.63
N GLN A 51 48.11 -5.87 -1.99
CA GLN A 51 47.82 -4.44 -2.25
C GLN A 51 48.99 -3.67 -2.91
N VAL A 52 49.81 -4.36 -3.72
CA VAL A 52 50.89 -3.75 -4.51
C VAL A 52 50.86 -4.31 -5.94
N ASP A 53 51.15 -3.44 -6.92
CA ASP A 53 50.96 -3.62 -8.37
C ASP A 53 49.46 -3.66 -8.81
N SER A 54 49.02 -2.98 -9.89
CA SER A 54 49.74 -2.23 -10.94
C SER A 54 49.05 -0.91 -11.31
N SER A 55 49.77 -0.02 -12.00
CA SER A 55 49.26 1.25 -12.55
C SER A 55 49.79 1.53 -13.96
N ALA A 56 48.90 2.07 -14.83
CA ALA A 56 49.13 2.80 -16.08
C ALA A 56 49.77 2.11 -17.34
N ALA A 57 49.02 2.11 -18.45
CA ALA A 57 49.38 2.22 -19.90
C ALA A 57 48.17 1.67 -20.73
N THR A 58 47.39 2.36 -21.59
CA THR A 58 47.53 3.46 -22.59
C THR A 58 47.75 2.94 -24.04
N GLU A 59 47.05 3.55 -25.02
CA GLU A 59 47.06 3.29 -26.51
C GLU A 59 46.37 1.99 -26.98
N GLU A 60 45.77 1.82 -28.18
CA GLU A 60 45.09 2.66 -29.23
C GLU A 60 44.49 1.65 -30.28
N VAL A 61 43.63 1.90 -31.29
CA VAL A 61 42.94 3.06 -31.92
C VAL A 61 41.53 2.58 -32.37
N SER A 62 40.51 3.45 -32.46
CA SER A 62 39.76 3.75 -33.73
C SER A 62 38.41 4.49 -33.53
N ALA A 63 38.15 5.50 -34.37
CA ALA A 63 36.86 6.18 -34.56
C ALA A 63 35.91 5.34 -35.49
N ASP A 64 34.65 5.69 -35.80
CA ASP A 64 34.08 7.02 -36.06
C ASP A 64 32.52 7.06 -36.08
N SER A 65 31.97 8.28 -36.20
CA SER A 65 30.65 8.70 -36.70
C SER A 65 29.50 8.92 -35.69
N GLU A 66 28.90 10.10 -35.81
CA GLU A 66 27.84 10.69 -34.98
C GLU A 66 26.42 10.36 -35.51
N ALA A 67 25.39 10.49 -34.65
CA ALA A 67 24.28 11.46 -34.84
C ALA A 67 23.02 11.17 -33.98
N GLN A 68 22.52 12.23 -33.34
CA GLN A 68 21.11 12.44 -32.95
C GLN A 68 20.55 13.60 -33.83
N PRO A 69 19.24 13.94 -33.83
CA PRO A 69 18.10 13.39 -33.07
C PRO A 69 16.92 12.96 -33.97
N ALA A 70 15.74 12.76 -33.38
CA ALA A 70 14.48 12.58 -34.11
C ALA A 70 13.41 13.59 -33.64
N GLU A 71 12.81 14.30 -34.59
CA GLU A 71 11.62 15.13 -34.40
C GLU A 71 10.67 14.96 -35.60
N GLY A 72 9.37 15.21 -35.39
CA GLY A 72 8.50 15.67 -36.47
C GLY A 72 7.60 14.64 -37.15
N PRO A 73 6.60 15.12 -37.93
CA PRO A 73 5.25 14.61 -37.76
C PRO A 73 4.60 14.01 -39.03
N VAL A 74 3.42 13.41 -38.84
CA VAL A 74 2.64 12.75 -39.91
C VAL A 74 1.54 13.67 -40.45
N VAL A 75 1.62 14.02 -41.73
CA VAL A 75 0.51 14.58 -42.55
C VAL A 75 0.73 14.17 -44.01
N LEU A 76 -0.32 13.66 -44.69
CA LEU A 76 -0.60 13.87 -46.13
C LEU A 76 -1.95 13.23 -46.54
N GLU A 77 -2.65 13.87 -47.47
CA GLU A 77 -3.90 13.43 -48.12
C GLU A 77 -3.71 13.37 -49.66
N GLU A 78 -4.64 12.69 -50.36
CA GLU A 78 -4.82 12.64 -51.84
C GLU A 78 -3.63 12.05 -52.67
N GLU A 79 -3.80 11.44 -53.85
CA GLU A 79 -4.69 11.74 -54.99
C GLU A 79 -5.39 10.52 -55.66
N ALA A 80 -6.38 10.86 -56.51
CA ALA A 80 -6.92 10.10 -57.66
C ALA A 80 -6.82 11.03 -58.91
N PRO A 81 -7.33 10.77 -60.16
CA PRO A 81 -8.40 9.83 -60.55
C PRO A 81 -8.36 9.22 -62.00
N ASN A 82 -9.46 8.52 -62.36
CA ASN A 82 -9.99 8.28 -63.72
C ASN A 82 -9.26 7.27 -64.66
N HIS A 83 -9.93 6.62 -65.64
CA HIS A 83 -11.17 7.02 -66.34
C HIS A 83 -12.18 5.88 -66.69
N MET A 84 -13.43 6.32 -66.95
CA MET A 84 -14.69 5.66 -67.38
C MET A 84 -14.68 4.99 -68.79
N PRO A 85 -15.73 4.24 -69.29
CA PRO A 85 -17.17 4.63 -69.25
C PRO A 85 -18.32 3.56 -69.26
N GLU A 86 -19.55 4.00 -68.89
CA GLU A 86 -20.93 3.82 -69.49
C GLU A 86 -21.48 2.45 -70.04
N LEU A 87 -22.81 2.16 -70.16
CA LEU A 87 -24.11 2.69 -69.66
C LEU A 87 -25.27 1.69 -70.05
N ASN A 88 -26.47 1.85 -69.47
CA ASN A 88 -27.82 1.30 -69.83
C ASN A 88 -28.24 -0.08 -69.22
N LEU A 89 -29.50 -0.43 -68.87
CA LEU A 89 -30.84 0.22 -68.64
C LEU A 89 -31.99 -0.52 -69.40
N GLU A 90 -33.13 -0.76 -68.71
CA GLU A 90 -34.45 -1.23 -69.24
C GLU A 90 -34.52 -2.68 -69.85
N LYS A 91 -35.65 -3.39 -70.06
CA LYS A 91 -37.13 -3.14 -69.94
C LYS A 91 -37.97 -4.46 -69.95
N GLU A 92 -39.24 -4.41 -69.50
CA GLU A 92 -40.43 -5.20 -69.99
C GLU A 92 -40.52 -6.76 -69.76
N GLN A 93 -41.69 -7.46 -69.72
CA GLN A 93 -43.13 -7.13 -69.95
C GLN A 93 -44.16 -8.13 -69.30
N GLU A 94 -45.32 -7.63 -68.83
CA GLU A 94 -46.72 -8.18 -68.66
C GLU A 94 -47.05 -9.64 -68.17
N ILE A 95 -48.12 -10.03 -67.40
CA ILE A 95 -49.55 -9.63 -67.15
C ILE A 95 -50.55 -10.37 -68.10
N GLU A 96 -51.66 -11.05 -67.71
CA GLU A 96 -52.34 -11.43 -66.42
C GLU A 96 -53.38 -12.61 -66.62
N ALA A 97 -53.98 -13.11 -65.52
CA ALA A 97 -55.37 -13.65 -65.38
C ALA A 97 -55.68 -15.13 -65.80
N PRO A 98 -56.88 -15.72 -65.50
CA PRO A 98 -57.42 -15.96 -64.14
C PRO A 98 -58.07 -17.38 -63.91
N LYS A 99 -58.68 -17.57 -62.73
CA LYS A 99 -59.41 -18.73 -62.16
C LYS A 99 -60.25 -19.64 -63.11
N ALA A 100 -60.25 -20.97 -62.86
CA ALA A 100 -61.48 -21.82 -62.80
C ALA A 100 -61.23 -23.22 -62.15
N SER A 101 -62.32 -23.90 -61.75
CA SER A 101 -62.37 -25.17 -60.97
C SER A 101 -62.55 -26.44 -61.82
N GLN A 102 -61.98 -27.59 -61.42
CA GLN A 102 -62.70 -28.90 -61.32
C GLN A 102 -61.92 -30.06 -60.66
N ILE A 103 -62.59 -31.23 -60.55
CA ILE A 103 -62.44 -32.29 -59.53
C ILE A 103 -61.66 -33.54 -60.09
N PRO A 104 -61.61 -34.71 -59.41
CA PRO A 104 -60.39 -35.26 -58.79
C PRO A 104 -59.69 -36.37 -59.59
N LEU A 105 -58.49 -36.77 -59.12
CA LEU A 105 -57.90 -38.07 -59.44
C LEU A 105 -57.06 -38.57 -58.26
N GLU A 106 -57.41 -39.75 -57.72
CA GLU A 106 -56.68 -40.37 -56.62
C GLU A 106 -55.33 -40.91 -57.12
N ASN A 107 -54.23 -40.45 -56.50
CA ASN A 107 -52.91 -41.01 -56.73
C ASN A 107 -52.59 -42.05 -55.63
N PRO A 108 -52.45 -43.35 -55.95
CA PRO A 108 -52.23 -44.41 -54.96
C PRO A 108 -50.85 -44.35 -54.26
N TYR A 109 -49.99 -43.39 -54.61
CA TYR A 109 -48.68 -43.17 -53.98
C TYR A 109 -48.68 -42.19 -52.80
N TYR A 110 -49.85 -41.86 -52.23
CA TYR A 110 -49.93 -41.08 -50.99
C TYR A 110 -49.53 -41.91 -49.76
N LYS A 111 -48.23 -42.22 -49.63
CA LYS A 111 -47.67 -42.63 -48.33
C LYS A 111 -48.02 -41.54 -47.31
N SER A 112 -48.74 -41.91 -46.26
CA SER A 112 -48.94 -41.04 -45.11
C SER A 112 -47.57 -40.58 -44.61
N LYS A 113 -47.34 -39.28 -44.63
CA LYS A 113 -46.09 -38.69 -44.14
C LYS A 113 -46.07 -38.89 -42.64
N GLU A 114 -45.37 -39.94 -42.18
CA GLU A 114 -45.20 -40.23 -40.77
C GLU A 114 -44.85 -38.94 -40.03
N VAL A 115 -45.71 -38.56 -39.08
CA VAL A 115 -45.36 -37.53 -38.11
C VAL A 115 -44.32 -38.18 -37.21
N LYS A 116 -43.05 -38.09 -37.62
CA LYS A 116 -41.93 -38.52 -36.79
C LYS A 116 -42.01 -37.74 -35.49
N ASN A 117 -42.43 -38.44 -34.45
CA ASN A 117 -42.34 -37.99 -33.08
C ASN A 117 -40.85 -37.76 -32.83
N ASN A 118 -40.38 -36.52 -32.94
CA ASN A 118 -38.98 -36.18 -32.77
C ASN A 118 -38.62 -36.29 -31.27
N THR A 119 -38.45 -37.53 -30.80
CA THR A 119 -38.12 -37.92 -29.43
C THR A 119 -36.90 -37.15 -28.91
N PHE A 120 -35.96 -36.85 -29.80
CA PHE A 120 -34.83 -35.96 -29.51
C PHE A 120 -35.29 -34.58 -29.04
N VAL A 121 -36.00 -33.82 -29.89
CA VAL A 121 -36.47 -32.45 -29.59
C VAL A 121 -37.50 -32.43 -28.45
N ASN A 122 -38.32 -33.47 -28.31
CA ASN A 122 -39.43 -33.51 -27.36
C ASN A 122 -39.10 -34.14 -26.00
N ILE A 123 -37.93 -34.77 -25.84
CA ILE A 123 -37.54 -35.45 -24.60
C ILE A 123 -36.05 -35.25 -24.30
N VAL A 124 -35.16 -35.68 -25.21
CA VAL A 124 -33.71 -35.70 -24.97
C VAL A 124 -33.15 -34.28 -24.80
N LEU A 125 -33.52 -33.36 -25.68
CA LEU A 125 -33.03 -31.98 -25.70
C LEU A 125 -33.47 -31.18 -24.44
N PRO A 126 -34.75 -31.22 -24.00
CA PRO A 126 -35.14 -30.72 -22.68
C PRO A 126 -34.36 -31.31 -21.50
N ILE A 127 -34.05 -32.61 -21.50
CA ILE A 127 -33.27 -33.25 -20.43
C ILE A 127 -31.81 -32.75 -20.43
N ILE A 128 -31.19 -32.62 -21.61
CA ILE A 128 -29.84 -32.05 -21.75
C ILE A 128 -29.82 -30.61 -21.21
N ILE A 129 -30.81 -29.77 -21.55
CA ILE A 129 -30.93 -28.40 -21.04
C ILE A 129 -31.02 -28.37 -19.51
N LEU A 130 -31.82 -29.27 -18.90
CA LEU A 130 -31.96 -29.35 -17.45
C LEU A 130 -30.65 -29.78 -16.76
N VAL A 131 -29.96 -30.79 -17.30
CA VAL A 131 -28.73 -31.33 -16.71
C VAL A 131 -27.57 -30.34 -16.84
N LEU A 132 -27.35 -29.76 -18.03
CA LEU A 132 -26.31 -28.74 -18.23
C LEU A 132 -26.62 -27.45 -17.47
N GLY A 133 -27.89 -27.06 -17.38
CA GLY A 133 -28.31 -25.88 -16.61
C GLY A 133 -27.99 -26.00 -15.13
N LEU A 134 -28.27 -27.16 -14.53
CA LEU A 134 -27.90 -27.46 -13.14
C LEU A 134 -26.38 -27.48 -12.94
N ILE A 135 -25.63 -28.11 -13.87
CA ILE A 135 -24.16 -28.15 -13.83
C ILE A 135 -23.58 -26.73 -13.91
N PHE A 136 -24.02 -25.90 -14.86
CA PHE A 136 -23.53 -24.53 -14.99
C PHE A 136 -23.92 -23.64 -13.81
N ALA A 137 -25.10 -23.82 -13.22
CA ALA A 137 -25.48 -23.14 -11.99
C ALA A 137 -24.54 -23.48 -10.82
N VAL A 138 -24.16 -24.76 -10.65
CA VAL A 138 -23.19 -25.16 -9.61
C VAL A 138 -21.77 -24.67 -9.93
N LEU A 139 -21.30 -24.81 -11.17
CA LEU A 139 -19.95 -24.39 -11.57
C LEU A 139 -19.74 -22.87 -11.49
N ALA A 140 -20.78 -22.07 -11.74
CA ALA A 140 -20.76 -20.61 -11.54
C ALA A 140 -20.56 -20.21 -10.07
N TRP A 141 -20.88 -21.08 -9.11
CA TRP A 141 -20.66 -20.86 -7.68
C TRP A 141 -19.31 -21.41 -7.19
N THR A 142 -18.72 -22.41 -7.84
CA THR A 142 -17.51 -23.10 -7.34
C THR A 142 -16.20 -22.68 -8.02
N LEU A 143 -16.23 -22.28 -9.30
CA LEU A 143 -15.02 -21.97 -10.06
C LEU A 143 -14.74 -20.46 -10.14
N PRO A 144 -13.46 -20.01 -10.12
CA PRO A 144 -13.11 -18.59 -10.21
C PRO A 144 -13.60 -17.92 -11.50
N ILE A 145 -13.68 -18.69 -12.59
CA ILE A 145 -14.11 -18.23 -13.92
C ILE A 145 -15.64 -18.42 -14.08
N GLY A 146 -16.40 -18.20 -13.00
CA GLY A 146 -17.83 -18.49 -12.90
C GLY A 146 -18.70 -17.82 -13.96
N PHE A 147 -18.30 -16.63 -14.42
CA PHE A 147 -19.00 -15.85 -15.43
C PHE A 147 -19.16 -16.58 -16.79
N ILE A 148 -18.22 -17.46 -17.16
CA ILE A 148 -18.31 -18.25 -18.40
C ILE A 148 -19.48 -19.25 -18.31
N PHE A 149 -19.72 -19.84 -17.15
CA PHE A 149 -20.84 -20.76 -16.96
C PHE A 149 -22.20 -20.04 -16.96
N THR A 150 -22.25 -18.81 -16.46
CA THR A 150 -23.42 -17.91 -16.61
C THR A 150 -23.69 -17.57 -18.08
N PHE A 151 -22.65 -17.33 -18.89
CA PHE A 151 -22.78 -17.11 -20.33
C PHE A 151 -23.29 -18.35 -21.06
N PHE A 152 -22.82 -19.56 -20.70
CA PHE A 152 -23.39 -20.80 -21.22
C PHE A 152 -24.82 -21.09 -20.75
N ALA A 153 -25.18 -20.72 -19.52
CA ALA A 153 -26.56 -20.82 -19.02
C ALA A 153 -27.53 -19.92 -19.81
N PHE A 154 -27.08 -18.73 -20.24
CA PHE A 154 -27.86 -17.86 -21.13
C PHE A 154 -28.16 -18.53 -22.50
N PHE A 155 -27.18 -19.20 -23.10
CA PHE A 155 -27.41 -19.97 -24.34
C PHE A 155 -28.42 -21.12 -24.17
N LEU A 156 -28.49 -21.74 -22.99
CA LEU A 156 -29.50 -22.76 -22.70
C LEU A 156 -30.94 -22.20 -22.68
N ILE A 157 -31.14 -20.94 -22.29
CA ILE A 157 -32.46 -20.28 -22.42
C ILE A 157 -32.85 -20.13 -23.90
N ILE A 158 -31.93 -19.65 -24.74
CA ILE A 158 -32.16 -19.52 -26.19
C ILE A 158 -32.51 -20.89 -26.80
N LEU A 159 -31.75 -21.93 -26.44
CA LEU A 159 -32.00 -23.30 -26.89
C LEU A 159 -33.34 -23.85 -26.38
N ALA A 160 -33.76 -23.51 -25.16
CA ALA A 160 -35.05 -23.88 -24.60
C ALA A 160 -36.23 -23.19 -25.33
N ILE A 161 -36.09 -21.91 -25.71
CA ILE A 161 -37.10 -21.18 -26.50
C ILE A 161 -37.28 -21.84 -27.88
N VAL A 162 -36.17 -22.14 -28.58
CA VAL A 162 -36.22 -22.84 -29.88
C VAL A 162 -36.83 -24.24 -29.74
N THR A 163 -36.45 -24.98 -28.71
CA THR A 163 -37.00 -26.31 -28.40
C THR A 163 -38.51 -26.24 -28.13
N MET A 164 -38.95 -25.24 -27.36
CA MET A 164 -40.37 -24.99 -27.08
C MET A 164 -41.14 -24.68 -28.38
N ALA A 165 -40.64 -23.79 -29.23
CA ALA A 165 -41.26 -23.44 -30.51
C ALA A 165 -41.41 -24.65 -31.45
N LEU A 166 -40.40 -25.52 -31.52
CA LEU A 166 -40.46 -26.76 -32.31
C LEU A 166 -41.42 -27.79 -31.70
N SER A 167 -41.64 -27.78 -30.37
CA SER A 167 -42.57 -28.67 -29.66
C SER A 167 -44.05 -28.26 -29.75
N VAL A 168 -44.40 -27.12 -30.39
CA VAL A 168 -45.76 -26.56 -30.42
C VAL A 168 -46.85 -27.51 -30.97
N LYS A 169 -46.49 -28.50 -31.80
CA LYS A 169 -47.42 -29.53 -32.31
C LYS A 169 -47.36 -30.88 -31.57
N SER A 170 -46.56 -30.98 -30.52
CA SER A 170 -46.38 -32.19 -29.70
C SER A 170 -47.38 -32.26 -28.54
N THR A 171 -47.66 -33.48 -28.07
CA THR A 171 -48.38 -33.72 -26.80
C THR A 171 -47.48 -33.61 -25.57
N ARG A 172 -46.15 -33.51 -25.73
CA ARG A 172 -45.16 -33.53 -24.63
C ARG A 172 -44.66 -32.14 -24.19
N LYS A 173 -45.43 -31.07 -24.46
CA LYS A 173 -45.06 -29.66 -24.21
C LYS A 173 -44.59 -29.38 -22.78
N THR A 174 -45.17 -30.07 -21.79
CA THR A 174 -44.89 -29.90 -20.37
C THR A 174 -43.40 -29.96 -20.05
N LEU A 175 -42.64 -30.87 -20.68
CA LEU A 175 -41.20 -31.02 -20.43
C LEU A 175 -40.39 -29.86 -21.02
N SER A 176 -40.75 -29.36 -22.20
CA SER A 176 -40.13 -28.16 -22.80
C SER A 176 -40.42 -26.90 -21.98
N ILE A 177 -41.62 -26.78 -21.41
CA ILE A 177 -42.01 -25.67 -20.53
C ILE A 177 -41.22 -25.73 -19.22
N ILE A 178 -41.09 -26.91 -18.60
CA ILE A 178 -40.26 -27.11 -17.40
C ILE A 178 -38.80 -26.77 -17.68
N ALA A 179 -38.23 -27.22 -18.81
CA ALA A 179 -36.86 -26.91 -19.19
C ALA A 179 -36.64 -25.40 -19.38
N LEU A 180 -37.60 -24.68 -19.98
CA LEU A 180 -37.52 -23.22 -20.10
C LEU A 180 -37.55 -22.52 -18.73
N VAL A 181 -38.53 -22.83 -17.88
CA VAL A 181 -38.65 -22.23 -16.53
C VAL A 181 -37.40 -22.51 -15.70
N MET A 182 -36.92 -23.76 -15.69
CA MET A 182 -35.71 -24.13 -14.96
C MET A 182 -34.44 -23.47 -15.54
N SER A 183 -34.33 -23.30 -16.86
CA SER A 183 -33.17 -22.59 -17.44
C SER A 183 -33.08 -21.12 -17.00
N ILE A 184 -34.23 -20.45 -16.82
CA ILE A 184 -34.30 -19.08 -16.28
C ILE A 184 -33.93 -19.06 -14.79
N ILE A 185 -34.38 -20.04 -14.01
CA ILE A 185 -34.02 -20.20 -12.58
C ILE A 185 -32.52 -20.47 -12.42
N PHE A 186 -31.95 -21.38 -13.23
CA PHE A 186 -30.52 -21.69 -13.20
C PHE A 186 -29.66 -20.49 -13.64
N PHE A 187 -30.06 -19.74 -14.67
CA PHE A 187 -29.37 -18.53 -15.10
C PHE A 187 -29.39 -17.44 -14.02
N THR A 188 -30.56 -17.14 -13.43
CA THR A 188 -30.67 -16.16 -12.34
C THR A 188 -29.89 -16.59 -11.09
N THR A 189 -29.85 -17.88 -10.78
CA THR A 189 -29.01 -18.44 -9.70
C THR A 189 -27.52 -18.36 -10.04
N SER A 190 -27.13 -18.52 -11.30
CA SER A 190 -25.73 -18.37 -11.75
C SER A 190 -25.25 -16.90 -11.71
N LEU A 191 -26.16 -15.93 -11.91
CA LEU A 191 -25.87 -14.50 -11.65
C LEU A 191 -25.50 -14.28 -10.19
N SER A 192 -26.27 -14.83 -9.24
CA SER A 192 -25.95 -14.73 -7.81
C SER A 192 -24.59 -15.36 -7.46
N GLY A 193 -24.27 -16.52 -8.04
CA GLY A 193 -22.97 -17.17 -7.86
C GLY A 193 -21.81 -16.38 -8.46
N THR A 194 -22.03 -15.77 -9.64
CA THR A 194 -21.05 -14.89 -10.29
C THR A 194 -20.81 -13.64 -9.45
N GLY A 195 -21.87 -13.02 -8.93
CA GLY A 195 -21.75 -11.89 -8.00
C GLY A 195 -21.02 -12.25 -6.71
N TYR A 196 -21.34 -13.40 -6.11
CA TYR A 196 -20.63 -13.91 -4.93
C TYR A 196 -19.14 -14.18 -5.20
N GLN A 197 -18.79 -14.79 -6.34
CA GLN A 197 -17.39 -15.01 -6.73
C GLN A 197 -16.65 -13.71 -7.07
N VAL A 198 -17.30 -12.72 -7.68
CA VAL A 198 -16.72 -11.39 -7.91
C VAL A 198 -16.47 -10.66 -6.58
N VAL A 199 -17.45 -10.64 -5.67
CA VAL A 199 -17.29 -10.05 -4.32
C VAL A 199 -16.19 -10.79 -3.55
N LYS A 200 -16.15 -12.12 -3.58
CA LYS A 200 -15.11 -12.93 -2.94
C LYS A 200 -13.73 -12.72 -3.57
N TYR A 201 -13.65 -12.49 -4.88
CA TYR A 201 -12.41 -12.14 -5.57
C TYR A 201 -11.93 -10.75 -5.16
N ILE A 202 -12.82 -9.76 -5.09
CA ILE A 202 -12.51 -8.41 -4.59
C ILE A 202 -12.00 -8.48 -3.15
N ILE A 203 -12.71 -9.16 -2.25
CA ILE A 203 -12.29 -9.37 -0.85
C ILE A 203 -10.90 -10.04 -0.78
N LYS A 204 -10.60 -11.00 -1.66
CA LYS A 204 -9.29 -11.70 -1.68
C LYS A 204 -8.14 -10.83 -2.24
N HIS A 205 -8.43 -9.73 -2.93
CA HIS A 205 -7.41 -8.81 -3.46
C HIS A 205 -7.59 -7.38 -2.91
N ALA A 206 -8.30 -7.23 -1.78
CA ALA A 206 -8.55 -5.94 -1.15
C ALA A 206 -7.24 -5.26 -0.72
N ASP A 207 -6.27 -6.06 -0.28
CA ASP A 207 -4.93 -5.65 0.16
C ASP A 207 -4.11 -4.93 -0.93
N GLN A 208 -4.57 -4.92 -2.19
CA GLN A 208 -3.90 -4.26 -3.32
C GLN A 208 -4.50 -2.87 -3.69
N PHE A 209 -5.41 -2.31 -2.90
CA PHE A 209 -6.06 -1.02 -3.21
C PHE A 209 -5.74 0.09 -2.19
N GLU A 210 -4.75 0.94 -2.50
CA GLU A 210 -4.42 2.17 -1.73
C GLU A 210 -5.61 3.14 -1.55
N ALA A 211 -6.65 3.02 -2.37
CA ALA A 211 -7.88 3.80 -2.24
C ALA A 211 -8.76 3.36 -1.05
N ASP A 212 -8.62 2.10 -0.59
CA ASP A 212 -9.37 1.56 0.56
C ASP A 212 -8.75 1.99 1.89
N SER A 213 -7.41 2.00 1.99
CA SER A 213 -6.69 2.37 3.22
C SER A 213 -7.04 3.79 3.67
N ARG A 214 -6.92 4.78 2.78
CA ARG A 214 -7.34 6.16 3.06
C ARG A 214 -8.84 6.31 3.31
N TYR A 215 -9.69 5.44 2.76
CA TYR A 215 -11.12 5.49 3.05
C TYR A 215 -11.41 5.02 4.49
N ARG A 216 -10.85 3.87 4.89
CA ARG A 216 -10.92 3.29 6.23
C ARG A 216 -10.29 4.16 7.31
N ALA A 217 -9.26 4.93 6.98
CA ALA A 217 -8.66 5.89 7.92
C ALA A 217 -9.69 6.91 8.46
N ASN A 218 -10.62 7.38 7.61
CA ASN A 218 -11.64 8.36 8.02
C ASN A 218 -12.59 7.83 9.11
N GLU A 219 -12.67 6.52 9.34
CA GLU A 219 -13.46 5.96 10.44
C GLU A 219 -12.90 6.38 11.81
N TYR A 220 -11.61 6.73 11.89
CA TYR A 220 -10.90 7.13 13.10
C TYR A 220 -10.65 8.65 13.21
N ILE A 221 -11.16 9.44 12.26
CA ILE A 221 -10.94 10.89 12.19
C ILE A 221 -12.16 11.67 12.74
N ASP A 222 -11.88 12.67 13.57
CA ASP A 222 -12.78 13.79 13.89
C ASP A 222 -12.03 15.11 13.70
N LYS A 223 -12.50 15.93 12.76
CA LYS A 223 -11.89 17.22 12.41
C LYS A 223 -12.30 18.35 13.36
N ASP A 224 -13.35 18.14 14.15
CA ASP A 224 -13.81 19.06 15.18
C ASP A 224 -13.23 18.71 16.57
N TYR A 225 -12.39 17.66 16.70
CA TYR A 225 -11.66 17.31 17.93
C TYR A 225 -10.87 18.50 18.48
N LYS A 226 -10.69 18.54 19.80
CA LYS A 226 -10.00 19.61 20.52
C LYS A 226 -8.95 18.98 21.43
N PHE A 227 -7.68 19.27 21.12
CA PHE A 227 -6.51 18.73 21.80
C PHE A 227 -6.59 18.87 23.32
N ASP A 228 -6.75 17.74 24.00
CA ASP A 228 -6.94 17.61 25.44
C ASP A 228 -5.87 16.75 26.14
N TRP A 229 -4.97 16.15 25.36
CA TRP A 229 -3.82 15.39 25.85
C TRP A 229 -2.91 16.21 26.78
N THR A 230 -2.48 15.59 27.87
CA THR A 230 -1.41 16.10 28.74
C THR A 230 -0.15 15.25 28.65
N GLU A 231 0.97 15.86 29.04
CA GLU A 231 2.27 15.18 29.13
C GLU A 231 2.24 14.00 30.13
N ASP A 232 1.49 14.13 31.23
CA ASP A 232 1.29 13.04 32.20
C ASP A 232 0.50 11.87 31.59
N GLN A 233 -0.59 12.14 30.84
CA GLN A 233 -1.35 11.09 30.14
C GLN A 233 -0.48 10.36 29.12
N PHE A 234 0.37 11.09 28.38
CA PHE A 234 1.34 10.48 27.47
C PHE A 234 2.32 9.58 28.23
N LYS A 235 2.85 10.04 29.38
CA LYS A 235 3.79 9.27 30.22
C LYS A 235 3.18 8.05 30.90
N GLU A 236 1.85 7.96 31.00
CA GLU A 236 1.13 6.78 31.52
C GLU A 236 0.74 5.77 30.43
N LEU A 237 1.06 6.01 29.16
CA LEU A 237 0.85 5.07 28.05
C LEU A 237 1.60 3.75 28.28
N LYS A 238 1.05 2.66 27.73
CA LYS A 238 1.58 1.30 27.91
C LYS A 238 1.77 0.62 26.56
N VAL A 239 2.93 0.84 25.97
CA VAL A 239 3.34 0.17 24.72
C VAL A 239 3.30 -1.37 24.90
N ASP A 240 3.04 -2.09 23.81
CA ASP A 240 2.75 -3.53 23.74
C ASP A 240 1.54 -4.05 24.56
N SER A 241 0.71 -3.17 25.15
CA SER A 241 -0.49 -3.60 25.88
C SER A 241 -1.73 -2.70 25.76
N LEU A 242 -1.56 -1.40 25.54
CA LEU A 242 -2.68 -0.47 25.32
C LEU A 242 -3.31 -0.73 23.94
N THR A 243 -4.63 -0.92 23.91
CA THR A 243 -5.37 -1.18 22.66
C THR A 243 -5.87 0.09 22.00
N LEU A 244 -6.16 0.00 20.70
CA LEU A 244 -6.83 1.05 19.92
C LEU A 244 -8.18 1.43 20.53
N ASP A 245 -8.99 0.45 20.92
CA ASP A 245 -10.32 0.68 21.48
C ASP A 245 -10.25 1.46 22.81
N GLU A 246 -9.28 1.15 23.69
CA GLU A 246 -9.07 1.89 24.95
C GLU A 246 -8.68 3.37 24.71
N VAL A 247 -7.92 3.65 23.66
CA VAL A 247 -7.54 5.04 23.29
C VAL A 247 -8.74 5.78 22.69
N LEU A 248 -9.53 5.12 21.83
CA LEU A 248 -10.74 5.70 21.25
C LEU A 248 -11.84 5.95 22.30
N ASP A 249 -11.97 5.09 23.32
CA ASP A 249 -12.88 5.29 24.45
C ASP A 249 -12.40 6.44 25.38
N ALA A 250 -11.09 6.67 25.49
CA ALA A 250 -10.51 7.68 26.38
C ALA A 250 -10.42 9.09 25.75
N HIS A 251 -9.91 9.19 24.52
CA HIS A 251 -9.63 10.46 23.82
C HIS A 251 -10.51 10.69 22.58
N GLY A 252 -11.38 9.75 22.25
CA GLY A 252 -12.18 9.82 21.02
C GLY A 252 -11.32 9.64 19.77
N LYS A 253 -11.81 10.22 18.67
CA LYS A 253 -11.17 10.15 17.35
C LYS A 253 -10.05 11.18 17.19
N ALA A 254 -9.06 10.85 16.38
CA ALA A 254 -7.90 11.68 16.11
C ALA A 254 -8.21 12.79 15.09
N THR A 255 -7.39 13.85 15.03
CA THR A 255 -7.55 14.89 14.00
C THR A 255 -7.20 14.40 12.60
N ASP A 256 -6.31 13.42 12.51
CA ASP A 256 -5.93 12.75 11.28
C ASP A 256 -5.54 11.29 11.57
N ALA A 257 -5.62 10.43 10.55
CA ALA A 257 -5.26 9.03 10.65
C ALA A 257 -4.72 8.50 9.32
N GLU A 258 -3.72 7.61 9.35
CA GLU A 258 -3.18 6.94 8.17
C GLU A 258 -2.96 5.45 8.42
N TRP A 259 -3.22 4.62 7.41
CA TRP A 259 -2.98 3.18 7.44
C TRP A 259 -1.65 2.88 6.76
N GLY A 260 -0.64 2.53 7.55
CA GLY A 260 0.65 2.03 7.06
C GLY A 260 0.57 0.58 6.60
N ASN A 261 1.36 0.26 5.58
CA ASN A 261 1.62 -1.11 5.13
C ASN A 261 3.02 -1.16 4.54
N ASP A 262 3.96 -1.79 5.25
CA ASP A 262 5.35 -1.97 4.83
C ASP A 262 5.56 -3.20 3.91
N GLY A 263 4.49 -3.99 3.70
CA GLY A 263 4.50 -5.25 2.95
C GLY A 263 4.52 -6.51 3.83
N GLU A 264 4.85 -6.38 5.12
CA GLU A 264 4.84 -7.47 6.11
C GLU A 264 3.81 -7.23 7.24
N THR A 265 3.56 -5.98 7.62
CA THR A 265 2.70 -5.58 8.74
C THR A 265 1.79 -4.40 8.40
N GLN A 266 0.53 -4.46 8.86
CA GLN A 266 -0.43 -3.36 8.76
C GLN A 266 -0.44 -2.57 10.08
N THR A 267 -0.21 -1.26 9.98
CA THR A 267 -0.22 -0.32 11.11
C THR A 267 -1.30 0.76 10.90
N LEU A 268 -1.79 1.30 12.01
CA LEU A 268 -2.69 2.47 12.04
C LEU A 268 -2.01 3.57 12.84
N ASP A 269 -1.69 4.68 12.18
CA ASP A 269 -1.28 5.92 12.84
C ASP A 269 -2.51 6.76 13.16
N LEU A 270 -2.65 7.18 14.42
CA LEU A 270 -3.58 8.21 14.87
C LEU A 270 -2.80 9.45 15.27
N THR A 271 -3.14 10.61 14.70
CA THR A 271 -2.53 11.90 15.05
C THR A 271 -3.57 12.83 15.68
N TYR A 272 -3.41 13.10 16.97
CA TYR A 272 -4.16 14.08 17.74
C TYR A 272 -3.36 15.39 17.76
N ALA A 273 -3.69 16.35 16.89
CA ALA A 273 -3.01 17.63 16.80
C ALA A 273 -3.88 18.78 17.31
N LYS A 274 -3.24 19.85 17.76
CA LYS A 274 -3.90 21.12 18.12
C LYS A 274 -4.09 21.98 16.87
N GLU A 275 -5.27 22.60 16.72
CA GLU A 275 -5.56 23.44 15.55
C GLU A 275 -4.72 24.74 15.56
N GLY A 276 -3.79 24.87 14.62
CA GLY A 276 -3.03 26.10 14.37
C GLY A 276 -2.04 25.97 13.23
N ARG A 277 -1.64 27.10 12.62
CA ARG A 277 -0.50 27.13 11.68
C ARG A 277 0.78 27.33 12.50
N GLY A 278 1.70 26.38 12.45
CA GLY A 278 2.80 26.32 13.42
C GLY A 278 2.26 25.91 14.78
N SER A 279 1.66 24.71 14.82
CA SER A 279 1.12 24.11 16.03
C SER A 279 1.75 22.74 16.18
N ASP A 280 2.95 22.76 16.74
CA ASP A 280 3.81 21.60 16.98
C ASP A 280 3.34 20.82 18.23
N ASN A 281 2.20 21.21 18.80
CA ASN A 281 1.49 20.45 19.84
C ASN A 281 0.70 19.28 19.20
N PHE A 282 1.22 18.06 19.36
CA PHE A 282 0.56 16.84 18.87
C PHE A 282 0.88 15.61 19.74
N VAL A 283 0.04 14.58 19.63
CA VAL A 283 0.32 13.20 20.05
C VAL A 283 0.04 12.28 18.86
N ARG A 284 1.03 11.49 18.44
CA ARG A 284 0.92 10.49 17.36
C ARG A 284 1.14 9.09 17.93
N LEU A 285 0.17 8.21 17.71
CA LEU A 285 0.14 6.84 18.21
C LEU A 285 0.10 5.87 17.05
N THR A 286 1.09 4.99 16.96
CA THR A 286 1.21 3.94 15.94
C THR A 286 0.77 2.62 16.55
N PHE A 287 -0.33 2.06 16.04
CA PHE A 287 -0.87 0.77 16.45
C PHE A 287 -0.58 -0.32 15.42
N LYS A 288 -0.38 -1.55 15.87
CA LYS A 288 -0.09 -2.72 15.04
C LYS A 288 -1.07 -3.85 15.30
N SER A 289 -1.43 -4.58 14.25
CA SER A 289 -2.33 -5.73 14.35
C SER A 289 -1.62 -6.94 14.97
N LYS A 290 -2.05 -7.34 16.17
CA LYS A 290 -1.58 -8.52 16.93
C LYS A 290 -2.80 -9.42 17.18
N ASP A 291 -2.83 -10.60 16.54
CA ASP A 291 -3.96 -11.55 16.57
C ASP A 291 -5.35 -10.95 16.23
N GLY A 292 -5.38 -9.87 15.43
CA GLY A 292 -6.59 -9.15 15.03
C GLY A 292 -7.03 -8.03 15.98
N THR A 293 -6.28 -7.76 17.04
CA THR A 293 -6.42 -6.59 17.91
C THR A 293 -5.33 -5.56 17.58
N TYR A 294 -5.67 -4.28 17.55
CA TYR A 294 -4.69 -3.21 17.37
C TYR A 294 -4.11 -2.78 18.71
N ILE A 295 -2.79 -2.90 18.86
CA ILE A 295 -2.04 -2.61 20.09
C ILE A 295 -0.97 -1.55 19.78
N LEU A 296 -0.76 -0.63 20.71
CA LEU A 296 0.24 0.44 20.61
C LEU A 296 1.66 -0.15 20.49
N GLU A 297 2.34 0.13 19.37
CA GLU A 297 3.73 -0.25 19.10
C GLU A 297 4.71 0.91 19.34
N HIS A 298 4.28 2.14 19.05
CA HIS A 298 5.10 3.33 19.20
C HIS A 298 4.21 4.55 19.50
N ALA A 299 4.67 5.42 20.40
CA ALA A 299 4.02 6.71 20.68
C ALA A 299 5.06 7.83 20.63
N SER A 300 4.73 8.93 19.95
CA SER A 300 5.49 10.18 20.02
C SER A 300 4.57 11.38 20.25
N ALA A 301 5.10 12.42 20.87
CA ALA A 301 4.38 13.66 21.15
C ALA A 301 5.33 14.85 21.14
N ASP A 302 4.78 16.03 20.92
CA ASP A 302 5.39 17.30 21.31
C ASP A 302 4.32 18.18 21.98
N PHE A 303 4.67 18.82 23.08
CA PHE A 303 3.79 19.72 23.85
C PHE A 303 4.26 21.19 23.84
N GLY A 304 5.42 21.48 23.24
CA GLY A 304 6.12 22.77 23.33
C GLY A 304 6.79 22.98 24.70
N TYR A 305 7.76 23.90 24.76
CA TYR A 305 8.59 24.11 25.96
C TYR A 305 8.27 25.43 26.70
N ASP A 306 7.29 25.39 27.61
CA ASP A 306 6.71 26.57 28.28
C ASP A 306 7.68 27.44 29.12
N LYS A 307 8.86 26.93 29.44
CA LYS A 307 9.90 27.62 30.22
C LYS A 307 10.73 28.62 29.39
N VAL A 308 10.58 28.62 28.07
CA VAL A 308 11.16 29.63 27.16
C VAL A 308 10.03 30.39 26.48
N LYS A 309 10.16 31.71 26.37
CA LYS A 309 9.23 32.53 25.61
C LYS A 309 9.63 32.55 24.13
N GLU A 310 8.75 32.06 23.27
CA GLU A 310 8.92 32.18 21.82
C GLU A 310 8.65 33.61 21.33
N VAL A 311 9.48 34.09 20.40
CA VAL A 311 9.47 35.45 19.88
C VAL A 311 9.70 35.44 18.36
N SER A 312 8.70 35.84 17.60
CA SER A 312 8.74 35.89 16.13
C SER A 312 9.75 36.89 15.56
N ASP A 313 10.07 37.92 16.33
CA ASP A 313 11.00 39.00 16.05
C ASP A 313 12.20 38.96 17.02
N TYR A 314 12.68 37.76 17.33
CA TYR A 314 13.84 37.52 18.18
C TYR A 314 15.07 38.33 17.74
N GLN A 315 15.84 38.80 18.72
CA GLN A 315 17.07 39.56 18.52
C GLN A 315 18.20 38.91 19.31
N SER A 316 19.30 38.60 18.63
CA SER A 316 20.30 37.67 19.14
C SER A 316 21.08 38.23 20.33
N ASN A 317 20.88 37.63 21.51
CA ASN A 317 21.71 37.92 22.68
C ASN A 317 22.98 37.04 22.72
N TRP A 318 23.04 35.96 21.94
CA TRP A 318 24.19 35.04 21.85
C TRP A 318 25.45 35.70 21.30
N THR A 319 26.58 35.59 22.01
CA THR A 319 27.91 35.79 21.41
C THR A 319 28.58 34.45 21.11
N LYS A 320 29.60 34.46 20.24
CA LYS A 320 30.43 33.28 19.99
C LYS A 320 31.13 32.77 21.26
N GLU A 321 31.50 33.66 22.18
CA GLU A 321 32.11 33.28 23.46
C GLU A 321 31.12 32.52 24.35
N ASP A 322 29.83 32.87 24.33
CA ASP A 322 28.80 32.20 25.14
C ASP A 322 28.45 30.82 24.58
N TYR A 323 28.35 30.72 23.25
CA TYR A 323 28.15 29.45 22.57
C TYR A 323 29.37 28.51 22.70
N ASP A 324 30.60 29.01 22.60
CA ASP A 324 31.81 28.18 22.69
C ASP A 324 32.06 27.67 24.13
N LYS A 325 31.51 28.31 25.17
CA LYS A 325 31.48 27.78 26.54
C LYS A 325 30.59 26.54 26.71
N LEU A 326 29.58 26.35 25.85
CA LEU A 326 28.64 25.24 25.96
C LEU A 326 29.34 23.90 25.73
N THR A 327 29.32 23.04 26.75
CA THR A 327 29.78 21.66 26.67
C THR A 327 28.69 20.74 26.14
N VAL A 328 29.08 19.77 25.32
CA VAL A 328 28.18 18.74 24.77
C VAL A 328 28.46 17.41 25.48
N GLY A 329 27.41 16.78 26.00
CA GLY A 329 27.42 15.44 26.56
C GLY A 329 27.33 14.37 25.49
N THR A 330 27.41 13.10 25.88
CA THR A 330 27.14 11.98 24.96
C THR A 330 26.02 11.12 25.49
N GLN A 331 25.41 10.29 24.64
CA GLN A 331 24.34 9.36 25.05
C GLN A 331 24.78 8.41 26.19
N ALA A 332 26.08 8.15 26.35
CA ALA A 332 26.64 7.36 27.44
C ALA A 332 26.98 8.19 28.71
N ASP A 333 27.08 9.52 28.59
CA ASP A 333 27.47 10.44 29.66
C ASP A 333 26.88 11.84 29.43
N LEU A 334 25.56 11.93 29.60
CA LEU A 334 24.78 13.18 29.45
C LEU A 334 25.29 14.28 30.39
N LEU A 335 25.81 13.92 31.57
CA LEU A 335 26.21 14.84 32.64
C LEU A 335 27.41 15.74 32.29
N LYS A 336 28.06 15.50 31.14
CA LYS A 336 29.07 16.40 30.55
C LYS A 336 28.45 17.55 29.74
N GLY A 337 27.19 17.46 29.35
CA GLY A 337 26.46 18.50 28.66
C GLY A 337 26.21 19.71 29.56
N THR A 338 26.05 20.89 28.97
CA THR A 338 25.53 22.05 29.69
C THR A 338 24.04 21.84 30.00
N ARG A 339 23.57 22.21 31.19
CA ARG A 339 22.17 22.02 31.57
C ARG A 339 21.26 22.98 30.81
N LEU A 340 20.07 22.49 30.47
CA LEU A 340 19.02 23.31 29.87
C LEU A 340 18.62 24.47 30.80
N SER A 341 18.50 24.23 32.11
CA SER A 341 18.23 25.29 33.09
C SER A 341 19.28 26.41 33.10
N ASP A 342 20.57 26.08 32.97
CA ASP A 342 21.65 27.07 32.88
C ASP A 342 21.51 27.92 31.61
N VAL A 343 21.20 27.30 30.45
CA VAL A 343 20.96 28.01 29.19
C VAL A 343 19.73 28.91 29.27
N VAL A 344 18.58 28.38 29.71
CA VAL A 344 17.31 29.12 29.82
C VAL A 344 17.41 30.29 30.80
N SER A 345 18.26 30.18 31.84
CA SER A 345 18.49 31.29 32.78
C SER A 345 19.20 32.51 32.16
N ASN A 346 19.92 32.31 31.05
CA ASN A 346 20.63 33.35 30.30
C ASN A 346 19.94 33.71 28.96
N HIS A 347 19.16 32.77 28.41
CA HIS A 347 18.49 32.86 27.11
C HIS A 347 17.01 32.44 27.27
N SER A 348 16.25 33.25 28.02
CA SER A 348 14.83 33.00 28.35
C SER A 348 13.85 33.28 27.20
N GLU A 349 14.35 33.78 26.07
CA GLU A 349 13.60 33.99 24.84
C GLU A 349 14.29 33.29 23.68
N ALA A 350 13.53 32.63 22.81
CA ALA A 350 14.01 31.94 21.61
C ALA A 350 13.08 32.23 20.42
N SER A 351 13.47 31.84 19.20
CA SER A 351 12.59 31.94 18.04
C SER A 351 11.59 30.79 17.94
N PHE A 352 11.99 29.60 18.40
CA PHE A 352 11.20 28.37 18.36
C PHE A 352 11.72 27.33 19.36
N SER A 353 10.83 26.48 19.89
CA SER A 353 11.13 25.43 20.85
C SER A 353 10.25 24.19 20.68
N THR A 354 10.84 23.00 20.77
CA THR A 354 10.10 21.72 20.86
C THR A 354 10.28 21.10 22.24
N HIS A 355 9.29 20.34 22.70
CA HIS A 355 9.42 19.41 23.81
C HIS A 355 8.90 18.03 23.39
N GLU A 356 9.79 17.28 22.73
CA GLU A 356 9.51 15.98 22.15
C GLU A 356 9.59 14.86 23.19
N LEU A 357 8.62 13.94 23.18
CA LEU A 357 8.61 12.72 23.96
C LEU A 357 8.38 11.52 23.04
N THR A 358 9.03 10.38 23.30
CA THR A 358 8.86 9.16 22.50
C THR A 358 8.97 7.90 23.37
N GLN A 359 8.12 6.91 23.08
CA GLN A 359 8.07 5.61 23.74
C GLN A 359 7.98 4.48 22.70
N THR A 360 8.74 3.41 22.95
CA THR A 360 8.81 2.19 22.14
C THR A 360 8.46 0.96 22.97
N ASP A 361 8.33 -0.19 22.32
CA ASP A 361 8.16 -1.51 22.94
C ASP A 361 9.37 -1.94 23.80
N GLU A 362 10.57 -1.43 23.49
CA GLU A 362 11.76 -1.54 24.36
C GLU A 362 11.60 -0.82 25.72
N GLY A 363 10.59 0.05 25.86
CA GLY A 363 10.11 0.57 27.16
C GLY A 363 10.85 1.78 27.73
N ASP A 364 11.86 2.33 27.05
CA ASP A 364 12.54 3.55 27.47
C ASP A 364 11.79 4.81 26.96
N LEU A 365 11.09 5.49 27.87
CA LEU A 365 10.60 6.85 27.65
C LEU A 365 11.79 7.79 27.43
N THR A 366 11.90 8.31 26.20
CA THR A 366 12.84 9.36 25.84
C THR A 366 12.12 10.71 25.83
N GLN A 367 12.85 11.76 26.21
CA GLN A 367 12.36 13.15 26.27
C GLN A 367 13.49 14.08 25.83
N LYS A 368 13.16 15.04 24.97
CA LYS A 368 14.09 15.95 24.31
C LYS A 368 13.51 17.36 24.23
N VAL A 369 14.38 18.35 24.41
CA VAL A 369 14.05 19.76 24.14
C VAL A 369 15.00 20.28 23.08
N SER A 370 14.45 20.91 22.04
CA SER A 370 15.23 21.61 21.03
C SER A 370 14.96 23.11 21.15
N LEU A 371 16.00 23.94 21.28
CA LEU A 371 15.89 25.40 21.28
C LEU A 371 16.55 25.98 20.03
N SER A 372 15.81 26.84 19.31
CA SER A 372 16.29 27.50 18.10
C SER A 372 16.22 29.01 18.20
N PHE A 373 17.34 29.67 17.94
CA PHE A 373 17.51 31.11 17.98
C PHE A 373 17.90 31.58 16.58
N TYR A 374 17.04 32.41 15.96
CA TYR A 374 17.21 32.93 14.60
C TYR A 374 17.13 34.46 14.61
N ASP A 375 18.21 35.13 14.24
CA ASP A 375 18.24 36.56 13.93
C ASP A 375 18.86 36.75 12.55
N TYR A 376 18.08 37.27 11.60
CA TYR A 376 18.54 37.47 10.23
C TYR A 376 19.37 38.75 10.02
N SER A 377 19.46 39.61 11.04
CA SER A 377 20.22 40.87 10.98
C SER A 377 20.85 41.21 12.34
N PRO A 378 21.67 40.31 12.92
CA PRO A 378 22.14 40.43 14.29
C PRO A 378 23.09 41.61 14.48
N ASP A 379 23.11 42.12 15.72
CA ASP A 379 24.05 43.16 16.14
C ASP A 379 25.51 42.71 16.00
N SER A 380 26.43 43.66 15.80
CA SER A 380 27.84 43.34 15.52
C SER A 380 28.49 42.54 16.68
N GLY A 381 28.90 41.30 16.41
CA GLY A 381 29.46 40.36 17.40
C GLY A 381 28.45 39.39 18.02
N LYS A 382 27.19 39.40 17.55
CA LYS A 382 26.16 38.41 17.87
C LYS A 382 26.07 37.31 16.80
N LEU A 383 25.63 36.12 17.19
CA LEU A 383 25.42 34.99 16.28
C LEU A 383 24.10 35.14 15.51
N LYS A 384 24.08 34.70 14.25
CA LYS A 384 22.88 34.79 13.39
C LYS A 384 21.95 33.61 13.66
N THR A 385 22.50 32.40 13.81
CA THR A 385 21.73 31.25 14.28
C THR A 385 22.43 30.53 15.42
N VAL A 386 21.63 29.93 16.31
CA VAL A 386 22.07 28.93 17.29
C VAL A 386 20.98 27.87 17.39
N HIS A 387 21.37 26.60 17.31
CA HIS A 387 20.51 25.45 17.57
C HIS A 387 21.11 24.59 18.67
N LEU A 388 20.31 24.23 19.66
CA LEU A 388 20.72 23.46 20.84
C LEU A 388 19.72 22.32 21.07
N THR A 389 20.21 21.09 21.13
CA THR A 389 19.40 19.89 21.43
C THR A 389 19.80 19.35 22.80
N PHE A 390 18.83 19.10 23.67
CA PHE A 390 19.05 18.59 25.02
C PHE A 390 18.25 17.30 25.26
N ASP A 391 18.91 16.24 25.68
CA ASP A 391 18.26 14.97 26.08
C ASP A 391 18.08 14.90 27.61
N TYR A 392 16.98 14.29 28.06
CA TYR A 392 16.60 14.20 29.47
C TYR A 392 17.37 13.13 30.26
N ASP A 393 17.90 13.50 31.42
CA ASP A 393 18.46 12.55 32.40
C ASP A 393 17.50 12.29 33.56
N LYS A 394 16.96 11.06 33.59
CA LYS A 394 16.03 10.57 34.64
C LYS A 394 16.62 10.42 36.05
N ARG A 395 17.94 10.62 36.22
CA ARG A 395 18.64 10.57 37.53
C ARG A 395 18.71 11.96 38.18
N GLU A 396 18.96 12.98 37.37
CA GLU A 396 19.07 14.38 37.79
C GLU A 396 17.74 15.15 37.68
N ASN A 397 16.76 14.61 36.93
CA ASN A 397 15.49 15.29 36.61
C ASN A 397 15.74 16.61 35.85
N GLU A 398 16.63 16.57 34.86
CA GLU A 398 17.20 17.72 34.15
C GLU A 398 17.60 17.31 32.72
N TYR A 399 17.63 18.26 31.79
CA TYR A 399 18.04 18.03 30.41
C TYR A 399 19.47 18.56 30.18
N PHE A 400 20.26 17.83 29.39
CA PHE A 400 21.67 18.13 29.14
C PHE A 400 21.95 18.23 27.64
N LEU A 401 22.75 19.22 27.23
CA LEU A 401 23.05 19.50 25.84
C LEU A 401 23.80 18.32 25.18
N THR A 402 23.23 17.76 24.11
CA THR A 402 23.77 16.62 23.36
C THR A 402 24.08 16.93 21.89
N ASP A 403 23.57 18.04 21.34
CA ASP A 403 24.02 18.58 20.05
C ASP A 403 23.95 20.11 20.03
N LYS A 404 24.83 20.76 19.24
CA LYS A 404 24.78 22.22 18.99
C LYS A 404 25.32 22.61 17.61
N SER A 405 24.75 23.65 17.01
CA SER A 405 25.26 24.29 15.78
C SER A 405 25.03 25.82 15.77
N ASP A 406 25.83 26.54 14.97
CA ASP A 406 25.80 28.01 14.82
C ASP A 406 26.17 28.48 13.39
N GLU A 407 25.61 29.63 12.97
CA GLU A 407 25.95 30.40 11.75
C GLU A 407 26.21 31.89 12.04
#